data_AF-A0A2E9BHY7-F1
#
_entry.id   AF-A0A2E9BHY7-F1
#
_cell.length_a   1.000
_cell.length_b   1.000
_cell.length_c   1.000
_cell.angle_alpha   90.00
_cell.angle_beta   90.00
_cell.angle_gamma   90.00
#
_symmetry.space_group_name_H-M   'P 1'
#
loop_
_entity.id
_entity.type
_entity.pdbx_description
1 polymer ?
#
loop_
_entity_poly.entity_id
_entity_poly.type
_entity_poly.pdbx_seq_one_letter_code
_entity_poly.pdbx_strand_id
1 'polypeptide(L)' 'MPSLYLSMTEKLSAHWKAHANAYPQKFLMTRAQHAEYMRVLKLCGSNKSDFFTHMGVPIEIAEDTPGLMVAADGVEVSLL' A
#
# COMPACT_ATOMS: atom_id res chain seq x y z
N MET A 1 11.30 11.49 6.76
CA MET A 1 10.92 10.20 6.14
C MET A 1 9.58 10.41 5.47
N PRO A 2 9.41 9.97 4.20
CA PRO A 2 8.07 9.95 3.59
C PRO A 2 7.16 9.07 4.45
N SER A 3 5.89 9.46 4.60
CA SER A 3 4.91 8.62 5.30
C SER A 3 4.69 7.34 4.50
N LEU A 4 4.34 6.24 5.19
CA LEU A 4 4.03 4.96 4.52
C LEU A 4 3.04 5.13 3.37
N TYR A 5 2.05 6.01 3.53
CA TYR A 5 1.08 6.37 2.50
C TYR A 5 1.73 6.90 1.21
N LEU A 6 2.72 7.79 1.36
CA LEU A 6 3.43 8.36 0.21
C LEU A 6 4.26 7.30 -0.50
N SER A 7 5.01 6.48 0.25
CA SER A 7 5.78 5.37 -0.31
C SER A 7 4.89 4.39 -1.08
N MET A 8 3.72 4.03 -0.55
CA MET A 8 2.74 3.18 -1.25
C MET A 8 2.28 3.81 -2.58
N THR A 9 1.97 5.11 -2.57
CA THR A 9 1.51 5.84 -3.76
C THR A 9 2.60 5.91 -4.83
N GLU A 10 3.84 6.18 -4.42
CA GLU A 10 5.00 6.23 -5.32
C GLU A 10 5.27 4.88 -5.98
N LYS A 11 5.25 3.79 -5.19
CA LYS A 11 5.47 2.43 -5.68
C LYS A 11 4.34 1.97 -6.61
N LEU A 12 3.09 2.30 -6.29
CA LEU A 12 1.94 2.08 -7.17
C LEU A 12 2.10 2.81 -8.51
N SER A 13 2.48 4.09 -8.48
CA SER A 13 2.71 4.88 -9.70
C SER A 13 3.84 4.30 -10.56
N ALA A 14 4.93 3.86 -9.93
CA ALA A 14 6.03 3.20 -10.62
C ALA A 14 5.59 1.86 -11.24
N HIS A 15 4.78 1.09 -10.53
CA HIS A 15 4.21 -0.17 -11.04
C HIS A 15 3.32 0.08 -12.26
N TRP A 16 2.42 1.05 -12.22
CA TRP A 16 1.59 1.40 -13.38
C TRP A 16 2.42 1.76 -14.61
N LYS A 17 3.52 2.50 -14.43
CA LYS A 17 4.43 2.83 -15.54
C LYS A 17 5.12 1.60 -16.12
N ALA A 18 5.49 0.63 -15.29
CA ALA A 18 6.19 -0.58 -15.71
C ALA A 18 5.26 -1.68 -16.28
N HIS A 19 4.00 -1.73 -15.84
CA HIS A 19 3.07 -2.82 -16.15
C HIS A 19 1.83 -2.35 -16.93
N ALA A 20 1.96 -1.32 -17.78
CA ALA A 20 0.90 -0.81 -18.64
C ALA A 20 -0.41 -0.45 -17.89
N ASN A 21 -0.28 0.17 -16.71
CA ASN A 21 -1.37 0.52 -15.79
C ASN A 21 -2.16 -0.67 -15.22
N ALA A 22 -1.60 -1.89 -15.27
CA ALA A 22 -2.16 -3.02 -14.53
C ALA A 22 -2.10 -2.74 -13.03
N TYR A 23 -3.14 -3.11 -12.29
CA TYR A 23 -3.13 -2.95 -10.83
C TYR A 23 -2.23 -4.01 -10.18
N PRO A 24 -1.47 -3.65 -9.12
CA PRO A 24 -0.87 -4.64 -8.23
C PRO A 24 -1.93 -5.56 -7.63
N GLN A 25 -1.53 -6.77 -7.26
CA GLN A 25 -2.43 -7.73 -6.64
C GLN A 25 -2.86 -7.27 -5.25
N LYS A 26 -1.89 -6.82 -4.43
CA LYS A 26 -2.11 -6.41 -3.04
C LYS A 26 -0.91 -5.70 -2.41
N PHE A 27 -1.16 -5.03 -1.29
CA PHE A 27 -0.14 -4.60 -0.34
C PHE A 27 -0.14 -5.52 0.88
N LEU A 28 1.05 -5.93 1.31
CA LEU A 28 1.26 -6.64 2.57
C LEU A 28 1.87 -5.66 3.56
N MET A 29 1.34 -5.62 4.78
CA MET A 29 1.90 -4.78 5.84
C MET A 29 1.64 -5.36 7.23
N THR A 30 2.47 -4.98 8.19
CA THR A 30 2.23 -5.31 9.60
C THR A 30 1.04 -4.52 10.15
N ARG A 31 0.46 -4.98 11.25
CA ARG A 31 -0.60 -4.23 11.94
C ARG A 31 -0.15 -2.85 12.42
N ALA A 32 1.14 -2.69 12.76
CA ALA A 32 1.72 -1.40 13.14
C ALA A 32 1.75 -0.40 11.97
N GLN A 33 2.16 -0.88 10.79
CA GLN A 33 2.15 -0.10 9.54
C GLN A 33 0.72 0.25 9.12
N HIS A 34 -0.21 -0.69 9.21
CA HIS A 34 -1.62 -0.43 8.92
C HIS A 34 -2.23 0.62 9.85
N ALA A 35 -1.88 0.57 11.15
CA ALA A 35 -2.30 1.58 12.10
C ALA A 35 -1.74 2.98 11.76
N GLU A 36 -0.49 3.07 11.27
CA GLU A 36 0.08 4.32 10.77
C GLU A 36 -0.68 4.83 9.54
N TYR A 37 -0.92 3.95 8.57
CA TYR A 37 -1.68 4.26 7.36
C TYR A 37 -3.07 4.82 7.70
N MET A 38 -3.80 4.18 8.62
CA MET A 38 -5.09 4.67 9.11
C MET A 38 -4.99 6.04 9.78
N ARG A 39 -3.95 6.28 10.60
CA ARG A 39 -3.74 7.58 11.26
C ARG A 39 -3.56 8.69 10.23
N VAL A 40 -2.73 8.46 9.22
CA VAL A 40 -2.49 9.45 8.14
C VAL A 40 -3.77 9.74 7.38
N LEU A 41 -4.53 8.70 6.99
CA LEU A 41 -5.81 8.89 6.30
C LEU A 41 -6.83 9.70 7.12
N LYS A 42 -6.93 9.43 8.42
CA LYS A 42 -7.81 10.19 9.31
C LYS A 42 -7.37 11.65 9.45
N LEU A 43 -6.06 11.91 9.54
CA LEU A 43 -5.52 13.28 9.56
C LEU A 43 -5.80 14.03 8.26
N CYS A 44 -5.82 13.33 7.12
CA CYS A 44 -6.23 13.89 5.83
C CYS A 44 -7.75 14.03 5.65
N GLY A 45 -8.55 13.81 6.70
CA GLY A 45 -10.01 13.95 6.66
C GLY A 45 -10.73 12.84 5.89
N SER A 46 -10.10 11.67 5.70
CA SER A 46 -10.73 10.56 4.99
C SER A 46 -11.87 9.98 5.82
N ASN A 47 -13.09 10.05 5.26
CA ASN A 47 -14.29 9.39 5.81
C ASN A 47 -14.47 7.96 5.28
N LYS A 48 -13.38 7.33 4.80
CA LYS A 48 -13.44 5.95 4.31
C LYS A 48 -13.86 5.02 5.44
N SER A 49 -14.86 4.19 5.16
CA SER A 49 -15.25 3.08 6.03
C SER A 49 -14.28 1.90 5.92
N ASP A 50 -13.61 1.77 4.77
CA ASP A 50 -12.61 0.73 4.51
C ASP A 50 -11.19 1.29 4.47
N PHE A 51 -10.37 0.81 5.40
CA PHE A 51 -8.94 1.09 5.50
C PHE A 51 -8.09 -0.07 4.98
N PHE A 52 -8.69 -1.12 4.43
CA PHE A 52 -8.00 -2.26 3.81
C PHE A 52 -7.86 -2.10 2.29
N THR A 53 -8.09 -0.90 1.77
CA THR A 53 -7.89 -0.61 0.34
C THR A 53 -7.10 0.68 0.16
N HIS A 54 -6.00 0.61 -0.58
CA HIS A 54 -5.21 1.76 -1.01
C HIS A 54 -5.39 1.99 -2.51
N MET A 55 -6.08 3.07 -2.87
CA MET A 55 -6.33 3.46 -4.28
C MET A 55 -6.91 2.36 -5.18
N GLY A 56 -7.67 1.42 -4.61
CA GLY A 56 -8.26 0.26 -5.32
C GLY A 56 -7.45 -1.03 -5.23
N VAL A 57 -6.25 -1.00 -4.62
CA VAL A 57 -5.45 -2.18 -4.32
C VAL A 57 -5.75 -2.66 -2.90
N PRO A 58 -6.07 -3.94 -2.70
CA PRO A 58 -6.34 -4.49 -1.37
C PRO A 58 -5.07 -4.50 -0.51
N ILE A 59 -5.26 -4.35 0.79
CA ILE A 59 -4.24 -4.40 1.83
C ILE A 59 -4.52 -5.62 2.69
N GLU A 60 -3.52 -6.49 2.83
CA GLU A 60 -3.54 -7.63 3.74
C GLU A 60 -2.56 -7.41 4.89
N ILE A 61 -2.94 -7.88 6.08
CA ILE A 61 -2.07 -7.83 7.26
C ILE A 61 -1.24 -9.10 7.32
N ALA A 62 0.07 -8.93 7.28
CA ALA A 62 1.05 -9.98 7.43
C ALA A 62 2.13 -9.48 8.40
N GLU A 63 2.26 -10.14 9.56
CA GLU A 63 3.20 -9.72 10.62
C GLU A 63 4.66 -10.08 10.28
N ASP A 64 4.85 -10.97 9.31
CA ASP A 64 6.14 -11.47 8.84
C ASP A 64 6.68 -10.71 7.61
N THR A 65 6.04 -9.62 7.20
CA THR A 65 6.49 -8.79 6.09
C THR A 65 7.13 -7.47 6.55
N PRO A 66 8.20 -6.98 5.90
CA PRO A 66 8.69 -5.62 6.11
C PRO A 66 7.77 -4.54 5.53
N GLY A 67 6.70 -4.91 4.82
CA GLY A 67 5.85 -3.97 4.06
C GLY A 67 6.18 -4.08 2.58
N LEU A 68 5.32 -4.77 1.83
CA LEU A 68 5.55 -5.13 0.43
C LEU A 68 4.34 -4.74 -0.43
N MET A 69 4.61 -4.47 -1.70
CA MET A 69 3.61 -4.45 -2.76
C MET A 69 3.82 -5.68 -3.63
N VAL A 70 2.78 -6.49 -3.81
CA VAL A 70 2.80 -7.62 -4.75
C VAL A 70 2.31 -7.10 -6.09
N ALA A 71 3.22 -7.00 -7.05
CA ALA A 71 2.95 -6.55 -8.41
C ALA A 71 2.01 -7.52 -9.15
N ALA A 72 1.46 -7.07 -10.28
CA ALA A 72 0.53 -7.85 -11.11
C ALA A 72 1.10 -9.22 -11.54
N ASP A 73 2.41 -9.30 -11.78
CA ASP A 73 3.16 -10.51 -12.15
C ASP A 73 3.62 -11.35 -10.95
N GLY A 74 3.26 -10.96 -9.72
CA GLY A 74 3.63 -11.63 -8.49
C GLY A 74 4.97 -11.20 -7.89
N VAL A 75 5.68 -10.23 -8.50
CA VAL A 75 6.94 -9.73 -7.96
C VAL A 75 6.69 -8.90 -6.70
N GLU A 76 7.45 -9.18 -5.64
CA GLU A 76 7.39 -8.43 -4.39
C GLU A 76 8.28 -7.19 -4.45
N VAL A 77 7.71 -6.03 -4.14
CA VAL A 77 8.40 -4.73 -4.16
C VAL A 77 8.37 -4.12 -2.76
N SER A 78 9.55 -3.81 -2.20
CA SER A 78 9.66 -3.13 -0.91
C SER A 78 9.02 -1.74 -0.91
N LEU A 79 8.21 -1.48 0.12
CA LEU A 79 7.64 -0.17 0.44
C LEU A 79 8.57 0.71 1.30
N LEU A 80 9.59 0.09 1.92
CA LEU A 80 10.65 0.73 2.68
C LEU A 80 11.89 0.98 1.80
#